data_AF-A0A8H4JG90-F1
#
_entry.id   AF-A0A8H4JG90-F1
#
_cell.length_a   1.000
_cell.length_b   1.000
_cell.length_c   1.000
_cell.angle_alpha   90.00
_cell.angle_beta   90.00
_cell.angle_gamma   90.00
#
_symmetry.space_group_name_H-M   'P 1'
#
loop_
_entity.id
_entity.type
_entity.pdbx_description
1 polymer ?
#
loop_
_entity_poly.entity_id
_entity_poly.type
_entity_poly.pdbx_seq_one_letter_code
_entity_poly.pdbx_strand_id
1 'polypeptide(L)'
;MSSLKIQDSLDDHSFDTLPLRAADDPTGVPNFPPEEGRGDDFQPFKLEYRDFKINPLPKEPLELFQLFIPISLIQSWVDYTNSWVTHLLKNAVIDNWNTPLSEHSRILKWEGISTSTAYVWLGVVIYLGIHREITIKDHWRAPSLGDQCPLHSIIKFMPLWKFELINRYFCTFDYTKVDVRDEGDLLKTFQAAEEWSDLIQKVSNELYLPGTNLTVDECMVPFIGRSKETTLVKGKPTLVGFKVWVIAQQGFFLRWLWHVKSSPYTAIIVNLPTAKPQGKKGKLRTEIPLSNTQSVVVHLVKRLLPQIYHVFTDNLFSSPQLFRLLRQLGFGATGTARPNCGISTEMKQIKETGKAPDGTPLRYNEVILIPMPDKQAIQIAWKDSGVVLFISTVHSGAPHERTLKKRKLPAKRGTKAEAQQLQRLFNGNSFKMIPIPTVAAQYNDEMNHVDRGDQIRSYTTYEHRFRRGPWQALLWSFLLEVALANSFILQKKTRHPRWKPYSTLRAWKECICNAIFNTYAAEGGTRKRSRSGKEEDIEDIEARQNHLQRDINHVRRGSYSPCLACKGYRQGQPRPFKKRKEKEAISSRYQEIRDAGRLGTVAKRREGYC
;
A
#
# COMPACT_ATOMS: atom_id res chain seq x y z
N MET A 1 25.45 -46.51 20.60
CA MET A 1 26.04 -46.28 19.26
C MET A 1 25.02 -45.48 18.46
N SER A 2 24.98 -44.17 18.69
CA SER A 2 25.78 -43.09 18.09
C SER A 2 24.94 -42.38 17.04
N SER A 3 24.34 -41.28 17.51
CA SER A 3 23.63 -40.28 16.73
C SER A 3 24.47 -39.79 15.55
N LEU A 4 23.91 -39.85 14.35
CA LEU A 4 24.39 -39.04 13.23
C LEU A 4 23.84 -37.62 13.41
N LYS A 5 24.73 -36.73 13.86
CA LYS A 5 24.52 -35.28 13.95
C LYS A 5 24.32 -34.73 12.53
N ILE A 6 23.18 -34.12 12.28
CA ILE A 6 23.03 -33.16 11.17
C ILE A 6 23.68 -31.86 11.66
N GLN A 7 24.68 -31.41 10.91
CA GLN A 7 25.48 -30.24 11.20
C GLN A 7 24.73 -29.00 10.69
N ASP A 8 24.12 -28.24 11.60
CA ASP A 8 23.60 -26.90 11.31
C ASP A 8 24.79 -25.94 11.11
N SER A 9 25.28 -25.82 9.88
CA SER A 9 26.15 -24.72 9.47
C SER A 9 25.29 -23.65 8.80
N LEU A 10 24.97 -22.61 9.56
CA LEU A 10 24.57 -21.31 9.02
C LEU A 10 25.77 -20.71 8.30
N ASP A 11 25.76 -20.79 6.98
CA ASP A 11 26.74 -20.10 6.16
C ASP A 11 26.23 -18.68 5.85
N ASP A 12 26.89 -17.71 6.48
CA ASP A 12 26.63 -16.27 6.44
C ASP A 12 27.28 -15.62 5.22
N HIS A 13 26.80 -16.00 4.03
CA HIS A 13 27.11 -15.28 2.79
C HIS A 13 26.00 -14.31 2.38
N SER A 14 25.28 -13.76 3.36
CA SER A 14 24.23 -12.73 3.13
C SER A 14 24.78 -11.39 2.59
N PHE A 15 26.10 -11.29 2.41
CA PHE A 15 26.80 -10.12 1.91
C PHE A 15 27.69 -10.33 0.67
N ASP A 16 27.67 -11.50 0.02
CA ASP A 16 28.40 -11.65 -1.24
C ASP A 16 27.60 -11.05 -2.40
N THR A 17 27.99 -9.81 -2.72
CA THR A 17 27.67 -9.12 -3.96
C THR A 17 28.23 -9.90 -5.16
N LEU A 18 27.36 -10.62 -5.86
CA LEU A 18 27.54 -10.89 -7.29
C LEU A 18 26.89 -9.77 -8.12
N PRO A 19 27.58 -9.24 -9.14
CA PRO A 19 27.23 -7.98 -9.78
C PRO A 19 26.18 -8.21 -10.88
N LEU A 20 24.91 -8.07 -10.53
CA LEU A 20 23.85 -7.74 -11.49
C LEU A 20 23.04 -6.57 -10.93
N ARG A 21 23.74 -5.49 -10.58
CA ARG A 21 23.14 -4.14 -10.64
C ARG A 21 23.39 -3.66 -12.06
N ALA A 22 22.36 -3.20 -12.77
CA ALA A 22 22.57 -2.38 -13.94
C ALA A 22 23.45 -1.19 -13.49
N ALA A 23 24.58 -0.99 -14.16
CA ALA A 23 25.56 0.04 -13.83
C ALA A 23 24.99 1.49 -13.95
N ASP A 24 23.74 1.62 -14.39
CA ASP A 24 23.15 2.85 -14.90
C ASP A 24 21.91 3.33 -14.13
N ASP A 25 21.66 2.91 -12.88
CA ASP A 25 20.58 3.51 -12.05
C ASP A 25 21.03 4.89 -11.52
N PRO A 26 20.47 6.00 -12.04
CA PRO A 26 20.89 7.35 -11.67
C PRO A 26 20.47 7.74 -10.25
N THR A 27 19.69 6.90 -9.56
CA THR A 27 19.19 7.15 -8.19
C THR A 27 19.83 6.26 -7.12
N GLY A 28 21.00 5.71 -7.41
CA GLY A 28 21.77 4.87 -6.49
C GLY A 28 22.19 5.55 -5.18
N VAL A 29 22.71 4.74 -4.26
CA VAL A 29 23.29 5.21 -3.00
C VAL A 29 24.43 6.17 -3.33
N PRO A 30 24.42 7.41 -2.81
CA PRO A 30 25.48 8.35 -3.13
C PRO A 30 26.83 7.89 -2.59
N ASN A 31 27.89 8.09 -3.37
CA ASN A 31 29.29 7.90 -2.96
C ASN A 31 30.04 9.21 -3.18
N PHE A 32 30.04 10.07 -2.17
CA PHE A 32 30.71 11.37 -2.24
C PHE A 32 32.06 11.33 -1.53
N PRO A 33 33.05 12.11 -2.01
CA PRO A 33 34.28 12.29 -1.26
C PRO A 33 33.96 12.90 0.12
N PRO A 34 34.70 12.52 1.17
CA PRO A 34 34.56 13.13 2.49
C PRO A 34 34.71 14.65 2.42
N GLU A 35 33.91 15.37 3.21
CA GLU A 35 34.16 16.78 3.46
C GLU A 35 35.37 16.93 4.38
N GLU A 36 36.39 17.64 3.90
CA GLU A 36 37.58 17.99 4.68
C GLU A 36 37.36 19.28 5.47
N GLY A 37 37.70 19.25 6.76
CA GLY A 37 37.61 20.40 7.66
C GLY A 37 36.59 20.23 8.79
N ARG A 38 36.90 20.85 9.93
CA ARG A 38 36.06 20.87 11.13
C ARG A 38 35.68 22.32 11.44
N GLY A 39 34.39 22.58 11.62
CA GLY A 39 33.93 23.87 12.13
C GLY A 39 34.07 23.94 13.65
N ASP A 40 34.34 25.15 14.14
CA ASP A 40 34.52 25.39 15.59
C ASP A 40 33.19 25.49 16.35
N ASP A 41 32.09 25.75 15.64
CA ASP A 41 30.78 26.03 16.22
C ASP A 41 29.65 25.62 15.26
N PHE A 42 28.46 25.38 15.81
CA PHE A 42 27.24 25.09 15.05
C PHE A 42 26.16 26.10 15.42
N GLN A 43 25.54 26.72 14.42
CA GLN A 43 24.41 27.61 14.62
C GLN A 43 23.11 26.86 14.30
N PRO A 44 22.29 26.44 15.28
CA PRO A 44 21.01 25.79 15.02
C PRO A 44 20.08 26.63 14.13
N PHE A 45 19.46 26.01 13.13
CA PHE A 45 18.36 26.61 12.41
C PHE A 45 17.12 26.64 13.31
N LYS A 46 16.68 27.84 13.68
CA LYS A 46 15.54 28.03 14.58
C LYS A 46 14.24 27.72 13.85
N LEU A 47 13.48 26.79 14.41
CA LEU A 47 12.17 26.38 13.90
C LEU A 47 11.09 26.72 14.92
N GLU A 48 9.98 27.25 14.43
CA GLU A 48 8.74 27.32 15.21
C GLU A 48 7.87 26.11 14.91
N TYR A 49 7.38 25.46 15.96
CA TYR A 49 6.49 24.32 15.81
C TYR A 49 5.10 24.79 15.42
N ARG A 50 4.57 24.19 14.35
CA ARG A 50 3.22 24.39 13.83
C ARG A 50 2.58 23.03 13.66
N ASP A 51 1.41 22.89 14.28
CA ASP A 51 0.59 21.70 14.05
C ASP A 51 -0.06 21.76 12.65
N PHE A 52 -0.41 20.60 12.12
CA PHE A 52 -1.15 20.51 10.87
C PHE A 52 -2.56 21.07 11.04
N LYS A 53 -3.16 21.51 9.93
CA LYS A 53 -4.55 21.96 9.91
C LYS A 53 -5.32 21.23 8.81
N ILE A 54 -6.56 20.90 9.09
CA ILE A 54 -7.48 20.31 8.10
C ILE A 54 -8.51 21.37 7.75
N ASN A 55 -8.65 21.66 6.46
CA ASN A 55 -9.67 22.57 5.96
C ASN A 55 -11.06 21.93 6.08
N PRO A 56 -12.15 22.72 6.06
CA PRO A 56 -13.51 22.19 6.19
C PRO A 56 -13.80 21.06 5.20
N LEU A 57 -14.24 19.93 5.73
CA LEU A 57 -14.62 18.77 4.92
C LEU A 57 -16.10 18.88 4.48
N PRO A 58 -16.49 18.24 3.37
CA PRO A 58 -17.88 18.23 2.89
C PRO A 58 -18.83 17.53 3.87
N LYS A 59 -20.15 17.65 3.67
CA LYS A 59 -21.14 17.19 4.66
C LYS A 59 -21.29 15.68 4.68
N GLU A 60 -21.13 15.01 3.53
CA GLU A 60 -21.27 13.57 3.43
C GLU A 60 -19.92 12.86 3.23
N PRO A 61 -19.71 11.67 3.83
CA PRO A 61 -18.48 10.89 3.62
C PRO A 61 -18.18 10.59 2.16
N LEU A 62 -19.23 10.33 1.36
CA LEU A 62 -19.09 10.08 -0.08
C LEU A 62 -18.57 11.31 -0.83
N GLU A 63 -19.03 12.50 -0.47
CA GLU A 63 -18.56 13.76 -1.07
C GLU A 63 -17.06 13.95 -0.81
N LEU A 64 -16.56 13.60 0.38
CA LEU A 64 -15.12 13.66 0.68
C LEU A 64 -14.32 12.73 -0.23
N PHE A 65 -14.80 11.49 -0.42
CA PHE A 65 -14.15 10.56 -1.34
C PHE A 65 -14.20 11.07 -2.78
N GLN A 66 -15.32 11.69 -3.18
CA GLN A 66 -15.50 12.28 -4.50
C GLN A 66 -14.65 13.52 -4.76
N LEU A 67 -14.06 14.16 -3.75
CA LEU A 67 -13.02 15.17 -4.01
C LEU A 67 -11.78 14.54 -4.66
N PHE A 68 -11.42 13.30 -4.27
CA PHE A 68 -10.29 12.58 -4.84
C PHE A 68 -10.63 11.83 -6.14
N ILE A 69 -11.92 11.56 -6.37
CA ILE A 69 -12.45 10.88 -7.58
C ILE A 69 -13.79 11.54 -7.99
N PRO A 70 -13.74 12.75 -8.57
CA PRO A 70 -14.92 13.53 -8.88
C PRO A 70 -15.72 12.91 -10.00
N ILE A 71 -17.01 13.24 -10.03
CA ILE A 71 -17.95 12.73 -11.02
C ILE A 71 -17.48 13.08 -12.44
N SER A 72 -16.89 14.27 -12.63
CA SER A 72 -16.32 14.70 -13.91
C SER A 72 -15.16 13.80 -14.38
N LEU A 73 -14.30 13.34 -13.47
CA LEU A 73 -13.20 12.43 -13.81
C LEU A 73 -13.76 11.06 -14.24
N ILE A 74 -14.74 10.53 -13.52
CA ILE A 74 -15.41 9.28 -13.90
C ILE A 74 -16.11 9.42 -15.25
N GLN A 75 -16.75 10.57 -15.52
CA GLN A 75 -17.38 10.84 -16.80
C GLN A 75 -16.35 10.79 -17.95
N SER A 76 -15.19 11.45 -17.79
CA SER A 76 -14.10 11.36 -18.77
C SER A 76 -13.65 9.91 -18.99
N TRP A 77 -13.48 9.13 -17.92
CA TRP A 77 -13.11 7.71 -18.04
C TRP A 77 -14.18 6.86 -18.73
N VAL A 78 -15.46 7.15 -18.50
CA VAL A 78 -16.57 6.51 -19.21
C VAL A 78 -16.50 6.81 -20.70
N ASP A 79 -16.26 8.07 -21.06
CA ASP A 79 -16.16 8.50 -22.46
C ASP A 79 -14.95 7.83 -23.15
N TYR A 80 -13.78 7.82 -22.49
CA TYR A 80 -12.59 7.12 -22.98
C TYR A 80 -12.84 5.62 -23.14
N THR A 81 -13.49 4.99 -22.17
CA THR A 81 -13.78 3.55 -22.18
C THR A 81 -14.72 3.19 -23.33
N ASN A 82 -15.84 3.91 -23.48
CA ASN A 82 -16.82 3.65 -24.52
C ASN A 82 -16.23 3.90 -25.92
N SER A 83 -15.46 4.98 -26.07
CA SER A 83 -14.74 5.29 -27.32
C SER A 83 -13.71 4.21 -27.67
N TRP A 84 -12.93 3.76 -26.68
CA TRP A 84 -11.94 2.70 -26.84
C TRP A 84 -12.57 1.38 -27.30
N VAL A 85 -13.65 0.94 -26.65
CA VAL A 85 -14.34 -0.30 -27.06
C VAL A 85 -14.94 -0.16 -28.45
N THR A 86 -15.49 1.01 -28.79
CA THR A 86 -15.99 1.29 -30.15
C THR A 86 -14.86 1.18 -31.17
N HIS A 87 -13.68 1.72 -30.88
CA HIS A 87 -12.50 1.60 -31.72
C HIS A 87 -12.08 0.14 -31.92
N LEU A 88 -12.03 -0.67 -30.85
CA LEU A 88 -11.70 -2.10 -30.94
C LEU A 88 -12.69 -2.87 -31.82
N LEU A 89 -13.99 -2.65 -31.63
CA LEU A 89 -15.04 -3.30 -32.43
C LEU A 89 -14.97 -2.91 -33.91
N LYS A 90 -14.76 -1.62 -34.22
CA LYS A 90 -14.61 -1.14 -35.60
C LYS A 90 -13.40 -1.75 -36.32
N ASN A 91 -12.34 -2.05 -35.58
CA ASN A 91 -11.12 -2.67 -36.12
C ASN A 91 -11.13 -4.21 -36.03
N ALA A 92 -12.26 -4.82 -35.65
CA ALA A 92 -12.42 -6.27 -35.50
C ALA A 92 -11.35 -6.93 -34.63
N VAL A 93 -10.99 -6.29 -33.52
CA VAL A 93 -9.99 -6.80 -32.55
C VAL A 93 -10.55 -6.83 -31.13
N ILE A 94 -10.06 -7.77 -30.31
CA ILE A 94 -10.50 -7.91 -28.92
C ILE A 94 -9.74 -6.93 -27.99
N ASP A 95 -8.44 -6.79 -28.16
CA ASP A 95 -7.61 -5.86 -27.39
C ASP A 95 -6.32 -5.42 -28.10
N ASN A 96 -5.83 -6.21 -29.06
CA ASN A 96 -4.71 -5.85 -29.93
C ASN A 96 -4.87 -6.50 -31.31
N TRP A 97 -4.05 -6.05 -32.28
CA TRP A 97 -4.06 -6.54 -33.67
C TRP A 97 -3.77 -8.03 -33.82
N ASN A 98 -3.10 -8.66 -32.84
CA ASN A 98 -2.83 -10.10 -32.85
C ASN A 98 -3.99 -10.92 -32.29
N THR A 99 -5.06 -10.29 -31.84
CA THR A 99 -6.20 -10.96 -31.20
C THR A 99 -7.50 -10.57 -31.92
N PRO A 100 -7.79 -11.20 -33.08
CA PRO A 100 -8.95 -10.86 -33.89
C PRO A 100 -10.26 -11.19 -33.17
N LEU A 101 -11.29 -10.44 -33.50
CA LEU A 101 -12.64 -10.62 -32.98
C LEU A 101 -13.25 -11.92 -33.54
N SER A 102 -13.92 -12.66 -32.68
CA SER A 102 -14.72 -13.84 -33.05
C SER A 102 -16.18 -13.66 -32.64
N GLU A 103 -17.10 -14.42 -33.24
CA GLU A 103 -18.54 -14.37 -32.95
C GLU A 103 -18.89 -14.64 -31.48
N HIS A 104 -18.03 -15.37 -30.76
CA HIS A 104 -18.20 -15.68 -29.34
C HIS A 104 -17.46 -14.70 -28.41
N SER A 105 -16.85 -13.66 -28.96
CA SER A 105 -16.06 -12.70 -28.19
C SER A 105 -16.94 -11.93 -27.22
N ARG A 106 -16.56 -11.94 -25.94
CA ARG A 106 -17.33 -11.28 -24.86
C ARG A 106 -17.52 -9.77 -25.06
N ILE A 107 -16.62 -9.12 -25.79
CA ILE A 107 -16.71 -7.68 -26.12
C ILE A 107 -17.94 -7.35 -26.97
N LEU A 108 -18.49 -8.31 -27.72
CA LEU A 108 -19.73 -8.14 -28.48
C LEU A 108 -20.96 -7.91 -27.58
N LYS A 109 -20.84 -8.23 -26.28
CA LYS A 109 -21.88 -7.94 -25.27
C LYS A 109 -21.71 -6.55 -24.62
N TRP A 110 -20.83 -5.71 -25.16
CA TRP A 110 -20.62 -4.36 -24.65
C TRP A 110 -21.78 -3.45 -25.09
N GLU A 111 -22.53 -2.95 -24.12
CA GLU A 111 -23.68 -2.06 -24.33
C GLU A 111 -23.33 -0.60 -24.00
N GLY A 112 -22.07 -0.31 -23.69
CA GLY A 112 -21.65 0.94 -23.07
C GLY A 112 -21.74 0.90 -21.55
N ILE A 113 -21.04 1.83 -20.90
CA ILE A 113 -21.18 2.09 -19.46
C ILE A 113 -21.61 3.54 -19.23
N SER A 114 -22.42 3.76 -18.18
CA SER A 114 -22.76 5.07 -17.64
C SER A 114 -21.88 5.41 -16.45
N THR A 115 -21.88 6.68 -16.05
CA THR A 115 -21.22 7.16 -14.83
C THR A 115 -21.72 6.44 -13.57
N SER A 116 -23.03 6.20 -13.46
CA SER A 116 -23.59 5.38 -12.38
C SER A 116 -23.06 3.95 -12.38
N THR A 117 -22.98 3.31 -13.56
CA THR A 117 -22.43 1.95 -13.71
C THR A 117 -20.94 1.92 -13.33
N ALA A 118 -20.17 2.94 -13.71
CA ALA A 118 -18.75 3.05 -13.37
C ALA A 118 -18.53 3.24 -11.86
N TYR A 119 -19.34 4.06 -11.19
CA TYR A 119 -19.29 4.17 -9.72
C TYR A 119 -19.66 2.85 -9.05
N VAL A 120 -20.71 2.15 -9.49
CA VAL A 120 -21.05 0.82 -8.95
C VAL A 120 -19.90 -0.16 -9.15
N TRP A 121 -19.25 -0.16 -10.32
CA TRP A 121 -18.04 -0.96 -10.57
C TRP A 121 -16.91 -0.60 -9.60
N LEU A 122 -16.65 0.69 -9.37
CA LEU A 122 -15.64 1.14 -8.41
C LEU A 122 -15.97 0.70 -6.98
N GLY A 123 -17.24 0.78 -6.57
CA GLY A 123 -17.71 0.25 -5.29
C GLY A 123 -17.47 -1.26 -5.16
N VAL A 124 -17.65 -2.01 -6.24
CA VAL A 124 -17.30 -3.44 -6.29
C VAL A 124 -15.78 -3.63 -6.14
N VAL A 125 -14.94 -2.88 -6.84
CA VAL A 125 -13.46 -2.95 -6.69
C VAL A 125 -13.03 -2.70 -5.24
N ILE A 126 -13.58 -1.68 -4.59
CA ILE A 126 -13.28 -1.37 -3.17
C ILE A 126 -13.77 -2.51 -2.26
N TYR A 127 -14.97 -3.06 -2.51
CA TYR A 127 -15.51 -4.20 -1.76
C TYR A 127 -14.60 -5.43 -1.85
N LEU A 128 -14.05 -5.74 -3.04
CA LEU A 128 -13.11 -6.85 -3.24
C LEU A 128 -11.77 -6.64 -2.50
N GLY A 129 -11.41 -5.42 -2.13
CA GLY A 129 -10.25 -5.16 -1.25
C GLY A 129 -10.55 -5.41 0.24
N ILE A 130 -11.82 -5.31 0.64
CA ILE A 130 -12.29 -5.57 2.01
C ILE A 130 -12.52 -7.06 2.24
N HIS A 131 -13.20 -7.71 1.28
CA HIS A 131 -13.54 -9.12 1.32
C HIS A 131 -12.56 -9.86 0.41
N ARG A 132 -11.76 -10.76 0.97
CA ARG A 132 -10.76 -11.52 0.22
C ARG A 132 -11.31 -12.91 -0.10
N GLU A 133 -11.19 -13.29 -1.36
CA GLU A 133 -11.48 -14.65 -1.81
C GLU A 133 -10.33 -15.11 -2.71
N ILE A 134 -10.19 -16.42 -2.88
CA ILE A 134 -9.11 -17.02 -3.67
C ILE A 134 -9.19 -16.58 -5.13
N THR A 135 -10.40 -16.55 -5.69
CA THR A 135 -10.64 -16.09 -7.06
C THR A 135 -11.70 -15.00 -7.12
N ILE A 136 -11.67 -14.19 -8.18
CA ILE A 136 -12.74 -13.19 -8.44
C ILE A 136 -14.11 -13.89 -8.51
N LYS A 137 -14.19 -15.11 -9.04
CA LYS A 137 -15.46 -15.83 -9.22
C LYS A 137 -16.10 -16.25 -7.91
N ASP A 138 -15.30 -16.53 -6.88
CA ASP A 138 -15.79 -16.97 -5.57
C ASP A 138 -16.65 -15.89 -4.90
N HIS A 139 -16.37 -14.61 -5.16
CA HIS A 139 -17.23 -13.49 -4.73
C HIS A 139 -18.66 -13.53 -5.29
N TRP A 140 -18.88 -14.27 -6.39
CA TRP A 140 -20.20 -14.46 -7.01
C TRP A 140 -20.77 -15.87 -6.79
N ARG A 141 -20.11 -16.71 -5.98
CA ARG A 141 -20.58 -18.05 -5.66
C ARG A 141 -21.68 -17.99 -4.60
N ALA A 142 -22.72 -18.81 -4.77
CA ALA A 142 -23.75 -19.01 -3.77
C ALA A 142 -23.45 -20.29 -2.98
N PRO A 143 -23.68 -20.30 -1.65
CA PRO A 143 -23.52 -21.51 -0.85
C PRO A 143 -24.51 -22.58 -1.29
N SER A 144 -24.13 -23.85 -1.13
CA SER A 144 -24.97 -25.01 -1.44
C SER A 144 -24.87 -26.09 -0.35
N LEU A 145 -25.77 -27.07 -0.39
CA LEU A 145 -25.74 -28.19 0.56
C LEU A 145 -24.41 -28.94 0.44
N GLY A 146 -23.62 -28.91 1.51
CA GLY A 146 -22.28 -29.54 1.56
C GLY A 146 -21.12 -28.65 1.09
N ASP A 147 -21.37 -27.45 0.53
CA ASP A 147 -20.36 -26.46 0.15
C ASP A 147 -20.76 -25.09 0.71
N GLN A 148 -20.20 -24.75 1.87
CA GLN A 148 -20.45 -23.48 2.55
C GLN A 148 -19.43 -22.43 2.09
N CYS A 149 -19.92 -21.29 1.64
CA CYS A 149 -19.10 -20.13 1.30
C CYS A 149 -19.81 -18.83 1.73
N PRO A 150 -19.08 -17.72 1.91
CA PRO A 150 -19.68 -16.43 2.18
C PRO A 150 -20.64 -16.01 1.07
N LEU A 151 -21.75 -15.37 1.44
CA LEU A 151 -22.64 -14.72 0.49
C LEU A 151 -22.26 -13.24 0.38
N HIS A 152 -21.85 -12.79 -0.81
CA HIS A 152 -21.47 -11.40 -1.02
C HIS A 152 -22.63 -10.58 -1.58
N SER A 153 -22.85 -9.40 -1.00
CA SER A 153 -23.96 -8.53 -1.38
C SER A 153 -23.79 -7.92 -2.77
N ILE A 154 -22.56 -7.81 -3.29
CA ILE A 154 -22.23 -7.21 -4.60
C ILE A 154 -22.93 -7.88 -5.79
N ILE A 155 -23.35 -9.14 -5.64
CA ILE A 155 -24.05 -9.92 -6.66
C ILE A 155 -25.37 -9.23 -7.07
N LYS A 156 -26.00 -8.49 -6.15
CA LYS A 156 -27.24 -7.75 -6.43
C LYS A 156 -27.02 -6.50 -7.28
N PHE A 157 -25.81 -5.94 -7.27
CA PHE A 157 -25.48 -4.69 -7.95
C PHE A 157 -24.85 -4.90 -9.32
N MET A 158 -23.96 -5.89 -9.45
CA MET A 158 -23.28 -6.17 -10.70
C MET A 158 -23.05 -7.67 -10.90
N PRO A 159 -23.51 -8.29 -12.00
CA PRO A 159 -23.21 -9.70 -12.26
C PRO A 159 -21.74 -9.88 -12.68
N LEU A 160 -21.16 -11.03 -12.34
CA LEU A 160 -19.75 -11.37 -12.62
C LEU A 160 -19.32 -11.07 -14.06
N TRP A 161 -20.15 -11.47 -15.03
CA TRP A 161 -19.79 -11.31 -16.45
C TRP A 161 -19.63 -9.84 -16.85
N LYS A 162 -20.43 -8.94 -16.24
CA LYS A 162 -20.39 -7.50 -16.47
C LYS A 162 -19.21 -6.88 -15.74
N PHE A 163 -18.97 -7.27 -14.49
CA PHE A 163 -17.77 -6.84 -13.75
C PHE A 163 -16.49 -7.18 -14.51
N GLU A 164 -16.33 -8.44 -14.94
CA GLU A 164 -15.16 -8.89 -15.70
C GLU A 164 -15.04 -8.17 -17.05
N LEU A 165 -16.16 -7.84 -17.70
CA LEU A 165 -16.16 -7.13 -18.97
C LEU A 165 -15.71 -5.67 -18.80
N ILE A 166 -16.25 -4.96 -17.79
CA ILE A 166 -15.85 -3.60 -17.45
C ILE A 166 -14.39 -3.58 -17.02
N ASN A 167 -14.00 -4.43 -16.07
CA ASN A 167 -12.63 -4.52 -15.55
C ASN A 167 -11.59 -4.81 -16.65
N ARG A 168 -12.01 -5.47 -17.75
CA ARG A 168 -11.16 -5.77 -18.90
C ARG A 168 -10.88 -4.57 -19.80
N TYR A 169 -11.82 -3.64 -19.92
CA TYR A 169 -11.79 -2.56 -20.92
C TYR A 169 -11.80 -1.15 -20.34
N PHE A 170 -11.99 -1.00 -19.02
CA PHE A 170 -12.01 0.29 -18.35
C PHE A 170 -10.73 1.07 -18.64
N CYS A 171 -10.88 2.25 -19.25
CA CYS A 171 -9.80 3.12 -19.68
C CYS A 171 -9.87 4.45 -18.92
N THR A 172 -8.77 4.85 -18.28
CA THR A 172 -8.70 6.05 -17.43
C THR A 172 -7.99 7.23 -18.11
N PHE A 173 -7.68 7.10 -19.40
CA PHE A 173 -6.93 8.10 -20.15
C PHE A 173 -7.38 8.13 -21.61
N ASP A 174 -7.06 9.23 -22.29
CA ASP A 174 -7.31 9.39 -23.71
C ASP A 174 -6.36 8.50 -24.53
N TYR A 175 -6.86 7.34 -24.97
CA TYR A 175 -6.09 6.36 -25.74
C TYR A 175 -5.62 6.89 -27.12
N THR A 176 -6.16 8.02 -27.58
CA THR A 176 -5.71 8.66 -28.83
C THR A 176 -4.45 9.50 -28.64
N LYS A 177 -4.20 9.95 -27.41
CA LYS A 177 -3.03 10.74 -27.02
C LYS A 177 -1.91 9.89 -26.43
N VAL A 178 -2.27 8.74 -25.87
CA VAL A 178 -1.32 7.82 -25.23
C VAL A 178 -1.49 6.43 -25.84
N ASP A 179 -0.64 6.06 -26.80
CA ASP A 179 -0.61 4.67 -27.28
C ASP A 179 0.29 3.81 -26.38
N VAL A 180 -0.32 3.29 -25.32
CA VAL A 180 0.30 2.37 -24.34
C VAL A 180 0.63 0.97 -24.91
N ARG A 181 0.28 0.67 -26.18
CA ARG A 181 0.55 -0.63 -26.83
C ARG A 181 1.92 -0.68 -27.49
N ASP A 182 2.52 0.48 -27.74
CA ASP A 182 3.87 0.60 -28.31
C ASP A 182 4.92 0.65 -27.19
N GLU A 183 5.70 -0.44 -27.08
CA GLU A 183 6.74 -0.69 -26.07
C GLU A 183 8.00 0.18 -26.22
N GLY A 184 8.05 1.05 -27.24
CA GLY A 184 9.20 1.90 -27.55
C GLY A 184 9.45 3.04 -26.55
N ASP A 185 8.44 3.51 -25.83
CA ASP A 185 8.54 4.72 -25.00
C ASP A 185 8.29 4.47 -23.50
N LEU A 186 9.26 4.85 -22.68
CA LEU A 186 9.39 4.56 -21.24
C LEU A 186 8.44 5.36 -20.34
N LEU A 187 7.85 6.46 -20.84
CA LEU A 187 7.08 7.41 -20.02
C LEU A 187 5.57 7.11 -19.96
N LYS A 188 5.07 6.19 -20.80
CA LYS A 188 3.63 5.98 -21.05
C LYS A 188 2.86 5.39 -19.87
N THR A 189 3.49 4.51 -19.07
CA THR A 189 2.87 3.92 -17.86
C THR A 189 2.44 4.99 -16.86
N PHE A 190 3.30 5.99 -16.64
CA PHE A 190 3.03 7.08 -15.69
C PHE A 190 2.04 8.09 -16.28
N GLN A 191 2.14 8.41 -17.58
CA GLN A 191 1.18 9.29 -18.28
C GLN A 191 -0.27 8.82 -18.09
N ALA A 192 -0.53 7.51 -18.17
CA ALA A 192 -1.86 6.93 -17.96
C ALA A 192 -2.42 7.13 -16.52
N ALA A 193 -1.55 7.40 -15.55
CA ALA A 193 -1.90 7.64 -14.15
C ALA A 193 -1.77 9.12 -13.73
N GLU A 194 -1.16 9.98 -14.57
CA GLU A 194 -0.73 11.33 -14.20
C GLU A 194 -1.90 12.25 -13.88
N GLU A 195 -2.94 12.28 -14.72
CA GLU A 195 -4.10 13.14 -14.52
C GLU A 195 -4.76 12.90 -13.15
N TRP A 196 -4.94 11.63 -12.78
CA TRP A 196 -5.53 11.28 -11.49
C TRP A 196 -4.56 11.49 -10.33
N SER A 197 -3.27 11.20 -10.54
CA SER A 197 -2.21 11.47 -9.56
C SER A 197 -2.14 12.95 -9.18
N ASP A 198 -2.15 13.84 -10.17
CA ASP A 198 -2.11 15.28 -9.97
C ASP A 198 -3.36 15.79 -9.26
N LEU A 199 -4.54 15.25 -9.60
CA LEU A 199 -5.78 15.56 -8.90
C LEU A 199 -5.69 15.20 -7.42
N ILE A 200 -5.29 13.97 -7.08
CA ILE A 200 -5.21 13.53 -5.67
C ILE A 200 -4.21 14.41 -4.92
N GLN A 201 -3.04 14.71 -5.51
CA GLN A 201 -2.06 15.60 -4.90
C GLN A 201 -2.60 17.02 -4.72
N LYS A 202 -3.36 17.55 -5.68
CA LYS A 202 -3.99 18.87 -5.57
C LYS A 202 -4.98 18.89 -4.41
N VAL A 203 -5.91 17.96 -4.37
CA VAL A 203 -6.92 17.84 -3.30
C VAL A 203 -6.26 17.62 -1.94
N SER A 204 -5.20 16.81 -1.87
CA SER A 204 -4.43 16.63 -0.63
C SER A 204 -3.91 17.94 -0.06
N ASN A 205 -3.37 18.85 -0.88
CA ASN A 205 -2.90 20.16 -0.41
C ASN A 205 -4.03 21.12 -0.04
N GLU A 206 -5.16 21.02 -0.73
CA GLU A 206 -6.35 21.85 -0.44
C GLU A 206 -7.01 21.45 0.88
N LEU A 207 -6.99 20.15 1.24
CA LEU A 207 -7.64 19.66 2.46
C LEU A 207 -6.71 19.58 3.67
N TYR A 208 -5.42 19.32 3.46
CA TYR A 208 -4.46 19.09 4.54
C TYR A 208 -3.31 20.10 4.45
N LEU A 209 -3.29 21.05 5.37
CA LEU A 209 -2.19 22.01 5.54
C LEU A 209 -1.13 21.39 6.46
N PRO A 210 0.01 20.93 5.93
CA PRO A 210 1.00 20.21 6.72
C PRO A 210 1.61 21.09 7.81
N GLY A 211 1.85 20.52 8.99
CA GLY A 211 2.60 21.15 10.09
C GLY A 211 4.10 21.24 9.81
N THR A 212 4.90 21.50 10.85
CA THR A 212 6.36 21.68 10.70
C THR A 212 7.08 20.41 10.23
N ASN A 213 6.80 19.25 10.83
CA ASN A 213 7.61 18.04 10.65
C ASN A 213 7.11 17.18 9.49
N LEU A 214 7.95 16.96 8.49
CA LEU A 214 7.63 16.22 7.26
C LEU A 214 8.70 15.18 6.95
N THR A 215 8.34 14.10 6.29
CA THR A 215 9.29 13.05 5.92
C THR A 215 9.26 12.80 4.43
N VAL A 216 10.45 12.68 3.83
CA VAL A 216 10.62 12.17 2.46
C VAL A 216 11.20 10.77 2.51
N ASP A 217 10.54 9.84 1.83
CA ASP A 217 10.98 8.44 1.73
C ASP A 217 10.47 7.78 0.43
N GLU A 218 10.93 6.55 0.16
CA GLU A 218 10.38 5.72 -0.91
C GLU A 218 9.24 4.79 -0.47
N CYS A 219 8.27 4.63 -1.37
CA CYS A 219 7.18 3.68 -1.33
C CYS A 219 7.28 2.73 -2.55
N MET A 220 6.82 1.48 -2.40
CA MET A 220 6.78 0.47 -3.46
C MET A 220 5.35 0.10 -3.85
N VAL A 221 5.06 0.08 -5.15
CA VAL A 221 3.81 -0.43 -5.72
C VAL A 221 4.07 -1.81 -6.34
N PRO A 222 3.57 -2.92 -5.76
CA PRO A 222 3.89 -4.26 -6.21
C PRO A 222 3.43 -4.49 -7.66
N PHE A 223 4.37 -4.89 -8.53
CA PHE A 223 4.06 -5.29 -9.89
C PHE A 223 5.15 -6.22 -10.44
N ILE A 224 4.75 -7.40 -10.90
CA ILE A 224 5.65 -8.46 -11.42
C ILE A 224 5.42 -8.66 -12.94
N GLY A 225 4.54 -7.86 -13.55
CA GLY A 225 4.31 -7.92 -15.00
C GLY A 225 5.48 -7.30 -15.79
N ARG A 226 5.37 -7.38 -17.12
CA ARG A 226 6.37 -6.78 -18.02
C ARG A 226 6.27 -5.26 -17.96
N SER A 227 7.29 -4.60 -17.43
CA SER A 227 7.45 -3.14 -17.44
C SER A 227 8.93 -2.79 -17.23
N LYS A 228 9.43 -1.85 -18.03
CA LYS A 228 10.81 -1.37 -17.95
C LYS A 228 11.02 -0.48 -16.71
N GLU A 229 9.95 0.13 -16.22
CA GLU A 229 9.94 1.10 -15.12
C GLU A 229 9.97 0.45 -13.71
N THR A 230 9.77 -0.87 -13.60
CA THR A 230 9.77 -1.58 -12.29
C THR A 230 11.16 -1.72 -11.67
N THR A 231 11.35 -1.30 -10.43
CA THR A 231 12.62 -1.38 -9.70
C THR A 231 12.64 -2.57 -8.75
N LEU A 232 13.79 -3.25 -8.65
CA LEU A 232 14.07 -4.22 -7.59
C LEU A 232 14.69 -3.50 -6.40
N VAL A 233 14.00 -3.45 -5.27
CA VAL A 233 14.50 -2.86 -4.03
C VAL A 233 14.66 -3.97 -2.99
N LYS A 234 15.91 -4.41 -2.79
CA LYS A 234 16.25 -5.41 -1.78
C LYS A 234 15.95 -4.85 -0.38
N GLY A 235 15.32 -5.65 0.48
CA GLY A 235 15.09 -5.31 1.90
C GLY A 235 13.73 -4.67 2.22
N LYS A 236 12.91 -4.31 1.22
CA LYS A 236 11.50 -3.96 1.43
C LYS A 236 10.63 -5.22 1.34
N PRO A 237 9.47 -5.28 2.03
CA PRO A 237 8.54 -6.42 1.94
C PRO A 237 8.11 -6.70 0.49
N THR A 238 7.91 -5.64 -0.29
CA THR A 238 7.70 -5.70 -1.73
C THR A 238 9.04 -5.50 -2.45
N LEU A 239 9.61 -6.59 -2.95
CA LEU A 239 10.92 -6.57 -3.60
C LEU A 239 10.88 -5.94 -5.01
N VAL A 240 9.83 -6.19 -5.79
CA VAL A 240 9.72 -5.78 -7.20
C VAL A 240 8.44 -4.98 -7.43
N GLY A 241 8.57 -3.80 -8.05
CA GLY A 241 7.43 -2.95 -8.34
C GLY A 241 7.80 -1.55 -8.80
N PHE A 242 6.83 -0.65 -8.91
CA PHE A 242 7.11 0.77 -9.17
C PHE A 242 7.60 1.42 -7.88
N LYS A 243 8.73 2.12 -7.97
CA LYS A 243 9.22 2.95 -6.89
C LYS A 243 8.58 4.33 -6.98
N VAL A 244 8.14 4.86 -5.85
CA VAL A 244 7.49 6.17 -5.74
C VAL A 244 8.15 6.94 -4.62
N TRP A 245 8.57 8.17 -4.89
CA TRP A 245 9.11 9.06 -3.87
C TRP A 245 7.97 9.86 -3.25
N VAL A 246 7.85 9.85 -1.93
CA VAL A 246 6.70 10.42 -1.23
C VAL A 246 7.17 11.40 -0.17
N ILE A 247 6.48 12.54 -0.06
CA ILE A 247 6.53 13.39 1.13
C ILE A 247 5.22 13.27 1.91
N ALA A 248 5.33 12.97 3.20
CA ALA A 248 4.18 12.63 4.04
C ALA A 248 4.25 13.22 5.44
N GLN A 249 3.08 13.32 6.08
CA GLN A 249 2.93 13.65 7.49
C GLN A 249 1.95 12.68 8.16
N GLN A 250 2.41 11.96 9.20
CA GLN A 250 1.57 11.05 9.99
C GLN A 250 0.76 10.01 9.17
N GLY A 251 1.30 9.51 8.06
CA GLY A 251 0.64 8.57 7.15
C GLY A 251 -0.14 9.22 5.99
N PHE A 252 -0.36 10.54 6.05
CA PHE A 252 -1.03 11.29 4.97
C PHE A 252 -0.03 11.62 3.86
N PHE A 253 -0.31 11.19 2.63
CA PHE A 253 0.56 11.45 1.49
C PHE A 253 0.23 12.80 0.87
N LEU A 254 1.19 13.73 0.93
CA LEU A 254 1.01 15.12 0.49
C LEU A 254 1.33 15.27 -1.00
N ARG A 255 2.53 14.83 -1.40
CA ARG A 255 3.03 14.85 -2.78
C ARG A 255 3.84 13.59 -3.05
N TRP A 256 3.94 13.22 -4.32
CA TRP A 256 4.85 12.18 -4.76
C TRP A 256 5.38 12.39 -6.17
N LEU A 257 6.42 11.64 -6.51
CA LEU A 257 7.04 11.57 -7.82
C LEU A 257 7.25 10.11 -8.22
N TRP A 258 6.93 9.77 -9.46
CA TRP A 258 7.28 8.48 -10.03
C TRP A 258 8.80 8.36 -10.20
N HIS A 259 9.36 7.22 -9.81
CA HIS A 259 10.75 6.92 -10.13
C HIS A 259 10.85 6.41 -11.57
N VAL A 260 11.73 7.04 -12.35
CA VAL A 260 12.03 6.67 -13.74
C VAL A 260 13.53 6.35 -13.83
N LYS A 261 13.87 5.09 -14.16
CA LYS A 261 15.25 4.58 -14.19
C LYS A 261 16.18 5.26 -15.19
N SER A 262 15.63 5.95 -16.19
CA SER A 262 16.40 6.65 -17.23
C SER A 262 15.82 8.03 -17.47
N SER A 263 15.45 8.74 -16.40
CA SER A 263 15.02 10.12 -16.55
C SER A 263 16.25 11.04 -16.69
N PRO A 264 16.23 11.98 -17.66
CA PRO A 264 17.14 13.11 -17.69
C PRO A 264 16.75 14.15 -16.63
N TYR A 265 16.43 13.73 -15.39
CA TYR A 265 16.51 14.65 -14.28
C TYR A 265 17.97 15.04 -14.21
N THR A 266 18.28 16.17 -14.82
CA THR A 266 19.55 16.83 -14.60
C THR A 266 19.59 17.08 -13.11
N ALA A 267 20.74 16.79 -12.47
CA ALA A 267 21.04 17.27 -11.13
C ALA A 267 20.41 18.66 -10.97
N ILE A 268 19.53 18.85 -9.98
CA ILE A 268 18.93 20.18 -9.81
C ILE A 268 20.06 21.09 -9.34
N ILE A 269 20.67 21.79 -10.30
CA ILE A 269 21.60 22.87 -10.05
C ILE A 269 20.72 24.06 -9.66
N VAL A 270 20.57 24.27 -8.35
CA VAL A 270 19.85 25.45 -7.85
C VAL A 270 20.83 26.62 -7.89
N ASN A 271 20.61 27.53 -8.84
CA ASN A 271 21.18 28.88 -8.80
C ASN A 271 20.55 29.64 -7.64
N LEU A 272 21.35 29.98 -6.64
CA LEU A 272 20.89 30.64 -5.42
C LEU A 272 20.79 32.17 -5.63
N PRO A 273 19.82 32.87 -4.99
CA PRO A 273 19.80 34.32 -4.92
C PRO A 273 21.09 34.84 -4.26
N THR A 274 21.74 35.80 -4.91
CA THR A 274 23.03 36.35 -4.48
C THR A 274 22.90 37.09 -3.14
N ALA A 275 23.77 36.80 -2.17
CA ALA A 275 24.12 37.82 -1.19
C ALA A 275 25.00 38.85 -1.90
N LYS A 276 24.59 40.13 -1.92
CA LYS A 276 25.36 41.22 -2.57
C LYS A 276 26.80 41.22 -2.02
N PRO A 277 27.84 40.99 -2.83
CA PRO A 277 29.21 41.15 -2.38
C PRO A 277 29.59 42.63 -2.44
N GLN A 278 29.87 43.26 -1.30
CA GLN A 278 30.79 44.39 -1.29
C GLN A 278 32.21 43.81 -1.30
N GLY A 279 32.88 43.86 -2.45
CA GLY A 279 34.30 43.52 -2.56
C GLY A 279 34.70 43.01 -3.94
N LYS A 280 35.58 43.77 -4.62
CA LYS A 280 36.16 43.39 -5.91
C LYS A 280 37.17 42.25 -5.73
N LYS A 281 36.92 41.15 -6.45
CA LYS A 281 37.79 40.00 -6.83
C LYS A 281 37.38 38.66 -6.20
N GLY A 282 36.92 37.76 -7.07
CA GLY A 282 36.60 36.37 -6.78
C GLY A 282 35.14 36.04 -7.10
N LYS A 283 34.85 35.49 -8.28
CA LYS A 283 33.53 34.91 -8.58
C LYS A 283 33.27 33.76 -7.59
N LEU A 284 32.40 33.97 -6.61
CA LEU A 284 31.82 32.90 -5.79
C LEU A 284 31.04 31.96 -6.72
N ARG A 285 31.45 30.69 -6.80
CA ARG A 285 30.64 29.62 -7.43
C ARG A 285 29.46 29.33 -6.49
N THR A 286 28.26 29.84 -6.77
CA THR A 286 27.05 29.61 -5.97
C THR A 286 26.11 28.60 -6.62
N GLU A 287 26.62 27.39 -6.85
CA GLU A 287 25.84 26.23 -7.29
C GLU A 287 26.16 25.08 -6.33
N ILE A 288 25.15 24.54 -5.64
CA ILE A 288 25.31 23.29 -4.89
C ILE A 288 24.83 22.15 -5.80
N PRO A 289 25.73 21.38 -6.42
CA PRO A 289 25.33 20.24 -7.23
C PRO A 289 24.78 19.14 -6.32
N LEU A 290 23.55 18.69 -6.59
CA LEU A 290 22.95 17.54 -5.92
C LEU A 290 22.90 16.34 -6.86
N SER A 291 22.95 15.13 -6.31
CA SER A 291 22.58 13.95 -7.10
C SER A 291 21.09 13.98 -7.44
N ASN A 292 20.67 13.15 -8.41
CA ASN A 292 19.26 13.00 -8.77
C ASN A 292 18.43 12.54 -7.56
N THR A 293 18.95 11.60 -6.76
CA THR A 293 18.31 11.15 -5.52
C THR A 293 18.09 12.28 -4.53
N GLN A 294 19.10 13.12 -4.30
CA GLN A 294 18.98 14.26 -3.37
C GLN A 294 18.03 15.34 -3.87
N SER A 295 18.05 15.57 -5.18
CA SER A 295 17.20 16.56 -5.85
C SER A 295 15.71 16.28 -5.65
N VAL A 296 15.32 15.00 -5.50
CA VAL A 296 13.94 14.59 -5.19
C VAL A 296 13.42 15.27 -3.91
N VAL A 297 14.23 15.33 -2.85
CA VAL A 297 13.83 15.93 -1.57
C VAL A 297 13.47 17.39 -1.76
N VAL A 298 14.35 18.15 -2.42
CA VAL A 298 14.15 19.58 -2.70
C VAL A 298 12.92 19.79 -3.58
N HIS A 299 12.74 18.95 -4.61
CA HIS A 299 11.62 19.06 -5.52
C HIS A 299 10.28 18.80 -4.83
N LEU A 300 10.19 17.75 -4.00
CA LEU A 300 8.97 17.43 -3.24
C LEU A 300 8.59 18.54 -2.26
N VAL A 301 9.57 19.07 -1.52
CA VAL A 301 9.33 20.14 -0.52
C VAL A 301 8.91 21.44 -1.21
N LYS A 302 9.53 21.81 -2.33
CA LYS A 302 9.17 23.03 -3.10
C LYS A 302 7.78 22.98 -3.75
N ARG A 303 7.18 21.79 -3.90
CA ARG A 303 5.80 21.61 -4.41
C ARG A 303 4.73 21.78 -3.33
N LEU A 304 5.13 22.00 -2.07
CA LEU A 304 4.23 22.33 -0.97
C LEU A 304 4.00 23.84 -0.90
N LEU A 305 3.01 24.25 -0.09
CA LEU A 305 2.79 25.66 0.20
C LEU A 305 4.05 26.28 0.84
N PRO A 306 4.45 27.50 0.45
CA PRO A 306 5.61 28.18 1.03
C PRO A 306 5.45 28.36 2.53
N GLN A 307 6.17 27.54 3.30
CA GLN A 307 6.23 27.57 4.75
C GLN A 307 7.59 27.04 5.20
N ILE A 308 7.96 27.30 6.45
CA ILE A 308 9.15 26.71 7.07
C ILE A 308 8.79 25.31 7.54
N TYR A 309 9.50 24.31 7.01
CA TYR A 309 9.35 22.90 7.35
C TYR A 309 10.64 22.33 7.95
N HIS A 310 10.48 21.26 8.74
CA HIS A 310 11.55 20.38 9.17
C HIS A 310 11.43 19.05 8.43
N VAL A 311 12.38 18.80 7.52
CA VAL A 311 12.37 17.64 6.64
C VAL A 311 13.23 16.52 7.23
N PHE A 312 12.63 15.35 7.39
CA PHE A 312 13.27 14.11 7.80
C PHE A 312 13.52 13.22 6.58
N THR A 313 14.74 12.69 6.47
CA THR A 313 15.14 11.83 5.34
C THR A 313 15.92 10.62 5.80
N ASP A 314 15.76 9.50 5.09
CA ASP A 314 16.63 8.34 5.29
C ASP A 314 18.04 8.60 4.75
N ASN A 315 18.97 7.75 5.16
CA ASN A 315 20.34 7.64 4.72
C ASN A 315 20.54 7.52 3.20
N LEU A 316 19.50 7.20 2.43
CA LEU A 316 19.54 7.21 0.96
C LEU A 316 19.71 8.64 0.41
N PHE A 317 19.08 9.61 1.05
CA PHE A 317 19.07 11.01 0.58
C PHE A 317 20.14 11.86 1.27
N SER A 318 20.43 11.58 2.54
CA SER A 318 21.24 12.46 3.38
C SER A 318 22.64 12.72 2.83
N SER A 319 23.04 14.00 2.81
CA SER A 319 24.41 14.45 2.60
C SER A 319 24.61 15.86 3.16
N PRO A 320 25.86 16.28 3.40
CA PRO A 320 26.16 17.66 3.77
C PRO A 320 25.62 18.68 2.75
N GLN A 321 25.77 18.41 1.45
CA GLN A 321 25.35 19.30 0.36
C GLN A 321 23.83 19.53 0.37
N LEU A 322 23.05 18.45 0.51
CA LEU A 322 21.58 18.55 0.58
C LEU A 322 21.14 19.38 1.78
N PHE A 323 21.77 19.18 2.94
CA PHE A 323 21.37 19.82 4.19
C PHE A 323 21.68 21.32 4.18
N ARG A 324 22.84 21.73 3.63
CA ARG A 324 23.13 23.14 3.37
C ARG A 324 22.11 23.77 2.44
N LEU A 325 21.79 23.10 1.33
CA LEU A 325 20.82 23.64 0.37
C LEU A 325 19.43 23.79 0.99
N LEU A 326 18.95 22.79 1.73
CA LEU A 326 17.66 22.87 2.43
C LEU A 326 17.63 24.06 3.39
N ARG A 327 18.71 24.25 4.18
CA ARG A 327 18.81 25.40 5.09
C ARG A 327 18.82 26.74 4.35
N GLN A 328 19.56 26.85 3.25
CA GLN A 328 19.59 28.07 2.42
C GLN A 328 18.22 28.38 1.80
N LEU A 329 17.43 27.34 1.51
CA LEU A 329 16.04 27.47 1.06
C LEU A 329 15.05 27.75 2.21
N GLY A 330 15.51 27.86 3.45
CA GLY A 330 14.68 28.15 4.62
C GLY A 330 14.06 26.93 5.29
N PHE A 331 14.56 25.73 5.03
CA PHE A 331 14.07 24.47 5.62
C PHE A 331 15.05 23.91 6.66
N GLY A 332 14.51 23.42 7.77
CA GLY A 332 15.24 22.55 8.69
C GLY A 332 15.34 21.14 8.12
N ALA A 333 16.42 20.42 8.44
CA ALA A 333 16.64 19.06 7.98
C ALA A 333 17.30 18.20 9.07
N THR A 334 16.85 16.95 9.20
CA THR A 334 17.49 15.92 10.04
C THR A 334 17.43 14.58 9.32
N GLY A 335 18.56 13.90 9.19
CA GLY A 335 18.62 12.61 8.50
C GLY A 335 19.67 11.69 9.09
N THR A 336 19.46 10.39 8.97
CA THR A 336 20.54 9.43 9.22
C THR A 336 21.54 9.47 8.07
N ALA A 337 22.81 9.16 8.35
CA ALA A 337 23.89 9.28 7.37
C ALA A 337 24.62 7.95 7.17
N ARG A 338 25.03 7.69 5.92
CA ARG A 338 25.96 6.59 5.61
C ARG A 338 27.41 7.07 5.71
N PRO A 339 28.36 6.19 6.01
CA PRO A 339 29.78 6.54 6.02
C PRO A 339 30.30 7.15 4.70
N ASN A 340 29.66 6.84 3.57
CA ASN A 340 30.06 7.25 2.23
C ASN A 340 29.21 8.40 1.64
N CYS A 341 28.36 9.07 2.43
CA CYS A 341 27.49 10.14 1.95
C CYS A 341 28.14 11.54 1.95
N GLY A 342 29.47 11.61 2.04
CA GLY A 342 30.23 12.86 2.04
C GLY A 342 30.49 13.47 3.43
N ILE A 343 30.16 12.74 4.51
CA ILE A 343 30.53 13.11 5.88
C ILE A 343 32.05 13.07 6.11
N SER A 344 32.53 13.61 7.23
CA SER A 344 33.96 13.66 7.54
C SER A 344 34.57 12.27 7.71
N THR A 345 35.87 12.15 7.41
CA THR A 345 36.65 10.92 7.61
C THR A 345 36.60 10.46 9.06
N GLU A 346 36.59 11.40 10.01
CA GLU A 346 36.44 11.12 11.44
C GLU A 346 35.11 10.40 11.73
N MET A 347 33.97 10.90 11.21
CA MET A 347 32.68 10.24 11.43
C MET A 347 32.61 8.85 10.79
N LYS A 348 33.22 8.69 9.62
CA LYS A 348 33.36 7.38 8.97
C LYS A 348 34.13 6.41 9.85
N GLN A 349 35.29 6.82 10.36
CA GLN A 349 36.11 6.01 11.27
C GLN A 349 35.37 5.67 12.57
N ILE A 350 34.65 6.62 13.17
CA ILE A 350 33.85 6.39 14.38
C ILE A 350 32.79 5.32 14.14
N LYS A 351 32.12 5.34 12.98
CA LYS A 351 31.08 4.37 12.63
C LYS A 351 31.65 2.97 12.34
N GLU A 352 32.82 2.88 11.71
CA GLU A 352 33.48 1.61 11.37
C GLU A 352 34.13 0.95 12.59
N THR A 353 34.77 1.74 13.46
CA THR A 353 35.53 1.23 14.60
C THR A 353 34.73 1.19 15.90
N GLY A 354 33.66 2.00 16.01
CA GLY A 354 32.94 2.20 17.26
C GLY A 354 33.74 2.98 18.31
N LYS A 355 34.80 3.69 17.90
CA LYS A 355 35.73 4.40 18.78
C LYS A 355 35.70 5.90 18.52
N ALA A 356 36.03 6.69 19.54
CA ALA A 356 36.27 8.13 19.44
C ALA A 356 37.60 8.42 18.72
N PRO A 357 37.88 9.70 18.34
CA PRO A 357 39.10 10.06 17.62
C PRO A 357 40.42 9.70 18.35
N ASP A 358 40.39 9.58 19.67
CA ASP A 358 41.51 9.16 20.50
C ASP A 358 41.69 7.62 20.58
N GLY A 359 40.84 6.86 19.90
CA GLY A 359 40.85 5.40 19.88
C GLY A 359 40.08 4.74 21.03
N THR A 360 39.45 5.51 21.94
CA THR A 360 38.66 4.95 23.03
C THR A 360 37.30 4.43 22.54
N PRO A 361 36.83 3.24 22.98
CA PRO A 361 35.51 2.74 22.60
C PRO A 361 34.37 3.63 23.13
N LEU A 362 33.40 3.94 22.27
CA LEU A 362 32.23 4.72 22.66
C LEU A 362 31.32 3.94 23.62
N ARG A 363 30.91 4.60 24.70
CA ARG A 363 29.97 4.08 25.70
C ARG A 363 28.52 4.23 25.20
N TYR A 364 27.63 3.38 25.72
CA TYR A 364 26.21 3.50 25.40
C TYR A 364 25.69 4.89 25.74
N ASN A 365 24.94 5.47 24.81
CA ASN A 365 24.35 6.81 24.83
C ASN A 365 25.34 7.98 24.73
N GLU A 366 26.62 7.70 24.45
CA GLU A 366 27.64 8.70 24.14
C GLU A 366 27.41 9.33 22.76
N VAL A 367 27.83 10.60 22.63
CA VAL A 367 27.63 11.41 21.42
C VAL A 367 28.93 12.11 21.05
N ILE A 368 29.32 12.02 19.78
CA ILE A 368 30.40 12.82 19.19
C ILE A 368 29.79 13.81 18.20
N LEU A 369 30.27 15.06 18.26
CA LEU A 369 29.74 16.19 17.51
C LEU A 369 30.85 16.82 16.66
N ILE A 370 30.61 16.94 15.35
CA ILE A 370 31.51 17.61 14.42
C ILE A 370 30.69 18.64 13.63
N PRO A 371 30.74 19.93 13.99
CA PRO A 371 30.18 21.00 13.19
C PRO A 371 30.86 21.08 11.82
N MET A 372 30.09 21.43 10.79
CA MET A 372 30.64 21.69 9.46
C MET A 372 31.34 23.07 9.41
N PRO A 373 32.32 23.29 8.51
CA PRO A 373 33.07 24.55 8.43
C PRO A 373 32.20 25.82 8.29
N ASP A 374 31.04 25.70 7.64
CA ASP A 374 30.10 26.80 7.42
C ASP A 374 29.17 27.09 8.62
N LYS A 375 29.27 26.29 9.69
CA LYS A 375 28.44 26.36 10.91
C LYS A 375 26.94 26.11 10.67
N GLN A 376 26.54 25.68 9.47
CA GLN A 376 25.15 25.56 9.04
C GLN A 376 24.56 24.16 9.24
N ALA A 377 25.40 23.15 9.40
CA ALA A 377 24.98 21.80 9.72
C ALA A 377 25.99 21.15 10.66
N ILE A 378 25.54 20.10 11.34
CA ILE A 378 26.35 19.33 12.27
C ILE A 378 26.24 17.86 11.94
N GLN A 379 27.37 17.17 12.04
CA GLN A 379 27.47 15.73 11.97
C GLN A 379 27.46 15.18 13.40
N ILE A 380 26.66 14.15 13.64
CA ILE A 380 26.44 13.60 14.98
C ILE A 380 26.64 12.08 14.92
N ALA A 381 27.54 11.54 15.73
CA ALA A 381 27.62 10.11 15.99
C ALA A 381 27.03 9.80 17.37
N TRP A 382 26.06 8.91 17.44
CA TRP A 382 25.43 8.47 18.68
C TRP A 382 25.59 6.96 18.85
N LYS A 383 26.15 6.52 19.98
CA LYS A 383 26.27 5.09 20.30
C LYS A 383 24.99 4.60 20.98
N ASP A 384 24.18 3.83 20.26
CA ASP A 384 23.10 3.02 20.82
C ASP A 384 23.54 1.55 20.87
N SER A 385 22.76 0.61 20.32
CA SER A 385 23.20 -0.78 20.10
C SER A 385 24.38 -0.86 19.11
N GLY A 386 24.48 0.11 18.21
CA GLY A 386 25.64 0.40 17.40
C GLY A 386 25.77 1.92 17.23
N VAL A 387 26.82 2.37 16.55
CA VAL A 387 26.96 3.80 16.22
C VAL A 387 25.95 4.17 15.14
N VAL A 388 25.13 5.19 15.38
CA VAL A 388 24.22 5.79 14.40
C VAL A 388 24.76 7.16 14.05
N LEU A 389 24.85 7.45 12.76
CA LEU A 389 25.29 8.76 12.27
C LEU A 389 24.07 9.57 11.84
N PHE A 390 24.09 10.86 12.15
CA PHE A 390 23.11 11.84 11.71
C PHE A 390 23.81 13.06 11.09
N ILE A 391 23.07 13.73 10.22
CA ILE A 391 23.32 15.13 9.86
C ILE A 391 22.08 15.91 10.31
N SER A 392 22.27 17.09 10.89
CA SER A 392 21.16 17.99 11.23
C SER A 392 21.51 19.44 10.97
N THR A 393 20.53 20.24 10.56
CA THR A 393 20.61 21.70 10.54
C THR A 393 19.90 22.33 11.73
N VAL A 394 19.16 21.54 12.52
CA VAL A 394 18.27 22.00 13.59
C VAL A 394 18.81 21.63 14.95
N HIS A 395 19.13 20.36 15.17
CA HIS A 395 19.54 19.86 16.48
C HIS A 395 21.05 19.88 16.59
N SER A 396 21.55 20.35 17.73
CA SER A 396 22.97 20.38 18.05
C SER A 396 23.48 19.02 18.53
N GLY A 397 22.60 18.21 19.13
CA GLY A 397 23.01 16.96 19.79
C GLY A 397 23.83 17.19 21.06
N ALA A 398 23.87 18.41 21.58
CA ALA A 398 24.62 18.78 22.78
C ALA A 398 24.17 17.97 24.01
N PRO A 399 25.02 17.84 25.05
CA PRO A 399 24.71 17.04 26.24
C PRO A 399 23.40 17.39 26.93
N HIS A 400 22.96 18.65 26.87
CA HIS A 400 21.70 19.14 27.43
C HIS A 400 20.48 18.88 26.52
N GLU A 401 20.70 18.59 25.25
CA GLU A 401 19.66 18.35 24.25
C GLU A 401 19.25 16.86 24.27
N ARG A 402 18.58 16.46 25.35
CA ARG A 402 18.18 15.07 25.60
C ARG A 402 16.68 14.95 25.82
N THR A 403 16.08 13.92 25.23
CA THR A 403 14.66 13.59 25.37
C THR A 403 14.51 12.23 26.05
N LEU A 404 13.66 12.17 27.09
CA LEU A 404 13.38 10.93 27.80
C LEU A 404 12.54 9.99 26.94
N LYS A 405 13.08 8.80 26.62
CA LYS A 405 12.39 7.78 25.81
C LYS A 405 12.46 6.40 26.47
N LYS A 406 11.40 5.59 26.29
CA LYS A 406 11.39 4.19 26.67
C LYS A 406 12.29 3.41 25.70
N ARG A 407 13.36 2.81 26.21
CA ARG A 407 14.32 2.01 25.43
C ARG A 407 14.24 0.55 25.85
N LYS A 408 14.31 -0.36 24.88
CA LYS A 408 14.51 -1.79 25.13
C LYS A 408 15.99 -2.04 25.37
N LEU A 409 16.31 -2.97 26.27
CA LEU A 409 17.67 -3.47 26.40
C LEU A 409 18.14 -3.97 25.03
N PRO A 410 19.24 -3.44 24.48
CA PRO A 410 19.77 -3.91 23.22
C PRO A 410 20.03 -5.43 23.25
N ALA A 411 19.76 -6.11 22.13
CA ALA A 411 20.16 -7.51 21.99
C ALA A 411 21.68 -7.62 22.22
N LYS A 412 22.16 -8.74 22.79
CA LYS A 412 23.58 -9.00 23.04
C LYS A 412 24.36 -8.93 21.73
N ARG A 413 24.85 -7.74 21.38
CA ARG A 413 25.71 -7.46 20.23
C ARG A 413 26.90 -6.69 20.79
N GLY A 414 28.09 -7.18 20.49
CA GLY A 414 29.34 -6.62 21.03
C GLY A 414 29.99 -7.50 22.10
N THR A 415 30.97 -6.91 22.78
CA THR A 415 31.82 -7.62 23.74
C THR A 415 31.08 -8.00 25.02
N LYS A 416 31.58 -9.00 25.76
CA LYS A 416 31.05 -9.38 27.08
C LYS A 416 31.01 -8.18 28.05
N ALA A 417 31.98 -7.28 27.93
CA ALA A 417 32.06 -6.05 28.72
C ALA A 417 30.93 -5.06 28.38
N GLU A 418 30.68 -4.80 27.08
CA GLU A 418 29.55 -3.96 26.65
C GLU A 418 28.21 -4.54 27.09
N ALA A 419 28.03 -5.85 26.98
CA ALA A 419 26.81 -6.52 27.43
C ALA A 419 26.57 -6.38 28.94
N GLN A 420 27.62 -6.52 29.77
CA GLN A 420 27.54 -6.30 31.22
C GLN A 420 27.26 -4.83 31.56
N GLN A 421 27.89 -3.89 30.86
CA GLN A 421 27.63 -2.47 31.05
C GLN A 421 26.18 -2.12 30.72
N LEU A 422 25.64 -2.65 29.63
CA LEU A 422 24.22 -2.48 29.26
C LEU A 422 23.29 -3.09 30.31
N GLN A 423 23.57 -4.29 30.81
CA GLN A 423 22.77 -4.89 31.89
C GLN A 423 22.74 -4.02 33.15
N ARG A 424 23.91 -3.46 33.55
CA ARG A 424 23.99 -2.52 34.68
C ARG A 424 23.20 -1.25 34.39
N LEU A 425 23.36 -0.66 33.20
CA LEU A 425 22.64 0.55 32.80
C LEU A 425 21.11 0.36 32.81
N PHE A 426 20.61 -0.82 32.46
CA PHE A 426 19.19 -1.14 32.46
C PHE A 426 18.70 -1.73 33.80
N ASN A 427 19.57 -1.88 34.81
CA ASN A 427 19.28 -2.52 36.10
C ASN A 427 18.68 -3.94 35.94
N GLY A 428 19.11 -4.69 34.92
CA GLY A 428 18.56 -6.01 34.61
C GLY A 428 17.16 -6.02 33.96
N ASN A 429 16.52 -4.85 33.79
CA ASN A 429 15.20 -4.76 33.16
C ASN A 429 15.28 -4.87 31.64
N SER A 430 14.21 -5.40 31.03
CA SER A 430 14.07 -5.48 29.57
C SER A 430 13.81 -4.10 28.92
N PHE A 431 13.37 -3.10 29.70
CA PHE A 431 13.17 -1.73 29.26
C PHE A 431 13.57 -0.73 30.36
N LYS A 432 13.98 0.48 29.95
CA LYS A 432 14.27 1.60 30.85
C LYS A 432 13.96 2.94 30.18
N MET A 433 13.55 3.93 30.97
CA MET A 433 13.48 5.33 30.51
C MET A 433 14.89 5.91 30.50
N ILE A 434 15.38 6.30 29.32
CA ILE A 434 16.74 6.82 29.15
C ILE A 434 16.65 8.16 28.39
N PRO A 435 17.32 9.22 28.87
CA PRO A 435 17.46 10.46 28.12
C PRO A 435 18.42 10.24 26.95
N ILE A 436 17.88 10.16 25.74
CA ILE A 436 18.66 9.99 24.50
C ILE A 436 18.79 11.35 23.78
N PRO A 437 19.71 11.51 22.81
CA PRO A 437 19.83 12.76 22.05
C PRO A 437 18.49 13.14 21.41
N THR A 438 18.08 14.40 21.55
CA THR A 438 16.79 14.88 21.00
C THR A 438 16.72 14.68 19.50
N VAL A 439 17.82 14.85 18.77
CA VAL A 439 17.91 14.53 17.33
C VAL A 439 17.48 13.09 17.02
N ALA A 440 17.91 12.12 17.82
CA ALA A 440 17.57 10.71 17.64
C ALA A 440 16.13 10.42 18.10
N ALA A 441 15.68 11.07 19.17
CA ALA A 441 14.31 10.95 19.63
C ALA A 441 13.31 11.46 18.58
N GLN A 442 13.52 12.67 18.07
CA GLN A 442 12.64 13.28 17.07
C GLN A 442 12.71 12.55 15.73
N TYR A 443 13.91 12.14 15.28
CA TYR A 443 14.03 11.34 14.07
C TYR A 443 13.19 10.06 14.15
N ASN A 444 13.24 9.33 15.27
CA ASN A 444 12.44 8.10 15.42
C ASN A 444 10.91 8.35 15.45
N ASP A 445 10.48 9.51 15.96
CA ASP A 445 9.06 9.86 16.02
C ASP A 445 8.49 10.25 14.64
N GLU A 446 9.30 10.93 13.82
CA GLU A 446 8.89 11.59 12.57
C GLU A 446 9.22 10.80 11.30
N MET A 447 10.36 10.07 11.25
CA MET A 447 10.84 9.41 10.02
C MET A 447 9.86 8.37 9.45
N ASN A 448 8.98 7.79 10.26
CA ASN A 448 8.08 6.72 9.83
C ASN A 448 6.77 7.21 9.19
N HIS A 449 6.68 8.46 8.74
CA HIS A 449 5.43 8.99 8.19
C HIS A 449 5.00 8.33 6.89
N VAL A 450 5.92 7.99 5.99
CA VAL A 450 5.61 7.28 4.73
C VAL A 450 5.24 5.83 5.03
N ASP A 451 6.03 5.14 5.87
CA ASP A 451 5.76 3.76 6.29
C ASP A 451 4.38 3.59 6.96
N ARG A 452 3.94 4.58 7.76
CA ARG A 452 2.58 4.59 8.34
C ARG A 452 1.50 4.59 7.26
N GLY A 453 1.70 5.34 6.17
CA GLY A 453 0.76 5.36 5.04
C GLY A 453 0.76 4.04 4.26
N ASP A 454 1.93 3.45 4.05
CA ASP A 454 2.07 2.12 3.44
C ASP A 454 1.37 1.05 4.27
N GLN A 455 1.58 1.08 5.59
CA GLN A 455 0.94 0.17 6.53
C GLN A 455 -0.59 0.29 6.46
N ILE A 456 -1.13 1.53 6.51
CA ILE A 456 -2.58 1.78 6.45
C ILE A 456 -3.19 1.16 5.19
N ARG A 457 -2.56 1.33 4.04
CA ARG A 457 -3.05 0.83 2.74
C ARG A 457 -3.00 -0.70 2.66
N SER A 458 -1.92 -1.31 3.15
CA SER A 458 -1.65 -2.76 3.02
C SER A 458 -2.73 -3.68 3.61
N TYR A 459 -3.48 -3.21 4.63
CA TYR A 459 -4.45 -4.05 5.35
C TYR A 459 -5.67 -4.46 4.51
N THR A 460 -6.09 -3.61 3.56
CA THR A 460 -7.36 -3.81 2.81
C THR A 460 -7.19 -3.55 1.32
N THR A 461 -5.99 -3.79 0.78
CA THR A 461 -5.69 -3.64 -0.64
C THR A 461 -6.38 -4.75 -1.45
N TYR A 462 -6.79 -4.42 -2.67
CA TYR A 462 -7.24 -5.39 -3.67
C TYR A 462 -6.11 -6.36 -4.05
N GLU A 463 -6.32 -7.67 -3.86
CA GLU A 463 -5.27 -8.69 -4.04
C GLU A 463 -5.36 -9.47 -5.36
N HIS A 464 -6.43 -9.30 -6.13
CA HIS A 464 -6.51 -9.97 -7.42
C HIS A 464 -5.58 -9.31 -8.44
N ARG A 465 -5.07 -10.11 -9.36
CA ARG A 465 -4.10 -9.62 -10.36
C ARG A 465 -4.76 -8.63 -11.32
N PHE A 466 -4.21 -7.43 -11.40
CA PHE A 466 -4.42 -6.54 -12.53
C PHE A 466 -3.67 -7.09 -13.76
N ARG A 467 -4.36 -7.13 -14.90
CA ARG A 467 -3.81 -7.61 -16.18
C ARG A 467 -3.94 -6.48 -17.20
N ARG A 468 -3.20 -6.55 -18.30
CA ARG A 468 -3.34 -5.66 -19.47
C ARG A 468 -2.82 -4.24 -19.23
N GLY A 469 -1.69 -4.14 -18.56
CA GLY A 469 -0.95 -2.89 -18.51
C GLY A 469 -0.35 -2.64 -17.13
N PRO A 470 0.91 -2.16 -17.08
CA PRO A 470 1.54 -1.74 -15.82
C PRO A 470 0.80 -0.61 -15.10
N TRP A 471 0.16 0.30 -15.84
CA TRP A 471 -0.54 1.45 -15.27
C TRP A 471 -1.69 1.06 -14.34
N GLN A 472 -2.32 -0.11 -14.55
CA GLN A 472 -3.39 -0.58 -13.68
C GLN A 472 -2.95 -0.76 -12.23
N ALA A 473 -1.69 -1.17 -12.00
CA ALA A 473 -1.15 -1.27 -10.64
C ALA A 473 -1.03 0.12 -9.99
N LEU A 474 -0.62 1.13 -10.75
CA LEU A 474 -0.56 2.51 -10.27
C LEU A 474 -1.96 3.05 -9.93
N LEU A 475 -2.93 2.87 -10.83
CA LEU A 475 -4.30 3.35 -10.64
C LEU A 475 -4.96 2.70 -9.42
N TRP A 476 -4.96 1.37 -9.36
CA TRP A 476 -5.84 0.64 -8.44
C TRP A 476 -5.16 0.15 -7.18
N SER A 477 -3.87 -0.18 -7.22
CA SER A 477 -3.11 -0.61 -6.04
C SER A 477 -2.40 0.54 -5.34
N PHE A 478 -2.25 1.71 -6.00
CA PHE A 478 -1.63 2.88 -5.39
C PHE A 478 -2.59 4.08 -5.30
N LEU A 479 -3.05 4.67 -6.41
CA LEU A 479 -3.83 5.92 -6.38
C LEU A 479 -5.19 5.77 -5.67
N LEU A 480 -5.97 4.72 -5.99
CA LEU A 480 -7.21 4.42 -5.27
C LEU A 480 -6.97 4.23 -3.76
N GLU A 481 -5.91 3.52 -3.40
CA GLU A 481 -5.55 3.25 -2.01
C GLU A 481 -5.06 4.52 -1.29
N VAL A 482 -4.34 5.42 -1.97
CA VAL A 482 -4.01 6.76 -1.43
C VAL A 482 -5.28 7.56 -1.21
N ALA A 483 -6.19 7.63 -2.18
CA ALA A 483 -7.44 8.37 -2.04
C ALA A 483 -8.28 7.88 -0.85
N LEU A 484 -8.40 6.56 -0.68
CA LEU A 484 -9.10 5.95 0.46
C LEU A 484 -8.37 6.17 1.79
N ALA A 485 -7.04 6.05 1.82
CA ALA A 485 -6.25 6.27 3.04
C ALA A 485 -6.23 7.74 3.46
N ASN A 486 -6.03 8.67 2.52
CA ASN A 486 -6.01 10.11 2.80
C ASN A 486 -7.39 10.59 3.27
N SER A 487 -8.49 10.18 2.63
CA SER A 487 -9.84 10.51 3.10
C SER A 487 -10.13 9.90 4.49
N PHE A 488 -9.68 8.68 4.75
CA PHE A 488 -9.76 8.07 6.08
C PHE A 488 -8.95 8.82 7.15
N ILE A 489 -7.75 9.29 6.81
CA ILE A 489 -6.91 10.05 7.74
C ILE A 489 -7.56 11.41 8.04
N LEU A 490 -8.10 12.09 7.01
CA LEU A 490 -8.83 13.34 7.19
C LEU A 490 -9.96 13.18 8.20
N GLN A 491 -10.86 12.20 8.00
CA GLN A 491 -11.96 11.97 8.96
C GLN A 491 -11.47 11.60 10.36
N LYS A 492 -10.34 10.89 10.48
CA LYS A 492 -9.79 10.47 11.78
C LYS A 492 -9.18 11.64 12.55
N LYS A 493 -8.67 12.63 11.82
CA LYS A 493 -7.88 13.75 12.35
C LYS A 493 -8.71 15.03 12.53
N THR A 494 -9.94 15.07 12.03
CA THR A 494 -10.90 16.13 12.32
C THR A 494 -12.13 15.61 13.06
N ARG A 495 -12.85 16.49 13.74
CA ARG A 495 -14.18 16.21 14.31
C ARG A 495 -15.32 16.88 13.52
N HIS A 496 -14.96 17.57 12.44
CA HIS A 496 -15.88 18.35 11.62
C HIS A 496 -15.84 17.91 10.15
N PRO A 497 -17.01 17.66 9.52
CA PRO A 497 -18.34 17.65 10.14
C PRO A 497 -18.50 16.48 11.13
N ARG A 498 -19.58 16.50 11.93
CA ARG A 498 -19.85 15.45 12.93
C ARG A 498 -20.37 14.18 12.28
N TRP A 499 -19.50 13.47 11.56
CA TRP A 499 -19.79 12.13 11.08
C TRP A 499 -19.78 11.11 12.22
N LYS A 500 -20.38 9.95 11.97
CA LYS A 500 -20.04 8.73 12.71
C LYS A 500 -18.53 8.52 12.57
N PRO A 501 -17.76 8.40 13.67
CA PRO A 501 -16.32 8.21 13.59
C PRO A 501 -15.99 6.81 13.09
N TYR A 502 -15.01 6.69 12.19
CA TYR A 502 -14.49 5.41 11.71
C TYR A 502 -13.08 5.18 12.26
N SER A 503 -12.88 4.08 12.99
CA SER A 503 -11.60 3.77 13.66
C SER A 503 -10.59 3.05 12.76
N THR A 504 -11.07 2.38 11.71
CA THR A 504 -10.26 1.57 10.78
C THR A 504 -10.52 1.93 9.32
N LEU A 505 -9.51 1.77 8.46
CA LEU A 505 -9.66 1.97 7.01
C LEU A 505 -10.72 1.04 6.42
N ARG A 506 -10.83 -0.20 6.93
CA ARG A 506 -11.88 -1.14 6.53
C ARG A 506 -13.28 -0.55 6.71
N ALA A 507 -13.59 -0.05 7.91
CA ALA A 507 -14.91 0.51 8.20
C ALA A 507 -15.19 1.77 7.37
N TRP A 508 -14.15 2.56 7.07
CA TRP A 508 -14.26 3.69 6.15
C TRP A 508 -14.58 3.24 4.72
N LYS A 509 -13.85 2.25 4.19
CA LYS A 509 -14.12 1.67 2.86
C LYS A 509 -15.53 1.09 2.78
N GLU A 510 -16.00 0.40 3.83
CA GLU A 510 -17.37 -0.14 3.89
C GLU A 510 -18.42 0.99 3.84
N CYS A 511 -18.18 2.10 4.54
CA CYS A 511 -19.03 3.30 4.47
C CYS A 511 -19.09 3.88 3.05
N ILE A 512 -17.93 4.06 2.40
CA ILE A 512 -17.86 4.59 1.03
C ILE A 512 -18.54 3.62 0.04
N CYS A 513 -18.28 2.32 0.13
CA CYS A 513 -18.93 1.31 -0.70
C CYS A 513 -20.46 1.37 -0.59
N ASN A 514 -20.98 1.40 0.65
CA ASN A 514 -22.41 1.45 0.89
C ASN A 514 -23.02 2.74 0.33
N ALA A 515 -22.36 3.88 0.52
CA ALA A 515 -22.82 5.15 -0.03
C ALA A 515 -22.84 5.12 -1.57
N ILE A 516 -21.77 4.61 -2.21
CA ILE A 516 -21.71 4.42 -3.67
C ILE A 516 -22.89 3.57 -4.16
N PHE A 517 -23.12 2.41 -3.52
CA PHE A 517 -24.20 1.53 -3.94
C PHE A 517 -25.58 2.15 -3.74
N ASN A 518 -25.81 2.85 -2.62
CA ASN A 518 -27.09 3.51 -2.35
C ASN A 518 -27.38 4.63 -3.34
N THR A 519 -26.36 5.42 -3.69
CA THR A 519 -26.51 6.56 -4.62
C THR A 519 -26.65 6.08 -6.07
N TYR A 520 -25.83 5.14 -6.53
CA TYR A 520 -25.69 4.86 -7.96
C TYR A 520 -26.35 3.56 -8.45
N ALA A 521 -26.70 2.61 -7.57
CA ALA A 521 -27.26 1.34 -8.01
C ALA A 521 -28.71 1.43 -8.52
N ALA A 522 -29.48 2.43 -8.07
CA ALA A 522 -30.87 2.61 -8.52
C ALA A 522 -30.96 3.16 -9.96
N GLU A 523 -29.97 3.95 -10.38
CA GLU A 523 -29.89 4.57 -11.70
C GLU A 523 -29.16 3.68 -12.73
N GLY A 524 -28.32 2.75 -12.27
CA GLY A 524 -27.75 1.72 -13.12
C GLY A 524 -28.83 0.71 -13.52
N GLY A 525 -29.16 0.59 -14.81
CA GLY A 525 -30.21 -0.31 -15.33
C GLY A 525 -30.03 -1.83 -15.07
N THR A 526 -29.16 -2.23 -14.15
CA THR A 526 -28.89 -3.60 -13.77
C THR A 526 -29.87 -4.11 -12.72
N ARG A 527 -30.86 -4.89 -13.20
CA ARG A 527 -31.83 -5.72 -12.45
C ARG A 527 -32.83 -4.99 -11.54
N LYS A 528 -34.04 -4.75 -12.07
CA LYS A 528 -35.29 -4.69 -11.29
C LYS A 528 -35.82 -6.08 -10.85
N ARG A 529 -35.13 -7.20 -11.11
CA ARG A 529 -35.70 -8.56 -11.05
C ARG A 529 -35.21 -9.50 -9.94
N SER A 530 -34.49 -9.00 -8.94
CA SER A 530 -34.26 -9.76 -7.70
C SER A 530 -34.09 -8.83 -6.48
N ARG A 531 -35.15 -8.09 -6.13
CA ARG A 531 -35.33 -7.69 -4.73
C ARG A 531 -35.93 -8.90 -4.01
N SER A 532 -35.11 -9.65 -3.30
CA SER A 532 -35.61 -10.55 -2.25
C SER A 532 -36.07 -9.67 -1.09
N GLY A 533 -37.37 -9.34 -1.06
CA GLY A 533 -38.00 -8.48 -0.06
C GLY A 533 -37.49 -7.03 -0.12
N LYS A 534 -38.39 -6.05 -0.21
CA LYS A 534 -37.97 -4.69 0.12
C LYS A 534 -37.78 -4.65 1.64
N GLU A 535 -36.65 -4.15 2.12
CA GLU A 535 -36.48 -3.82 3.55
C GLU A 535 -37.48 -2.74 4.02
N GLU A 536 -38.13 -2.04 3.08
CA GLU A 536 -39.27 -1.14 3.33
C GLU A 536 -40.52 -1.87 3.86
N ASP A 537 -40.66 -3.18 3.64
CA ASP A 537 -41.85 -3.95 4.03
C ASP A 537 -41.80 -4.45 5.51
N ILE A 538 -40.74 -4.11 6.26
CA ILE A 538 -40.58 -4.54 7.66
C ILE A 538 -41.43 -3.68 8.61
N GLU A 539 -41.71 -2.43 8.22
CA GLU A 539 -42.46 -1.48 9.06
C GLU A 539 -43.97 -1.45 8.75
N ASP A 540 -44.42 -2.09 7.66
CA ASP A 540 -45.83 -2.15 7.25
C ASP A 540 -46.46 -3.53 7.55
N ILE A 541 -47.36 -3.56 8.54
CA ILE A 541 -48.04 -4.77 9.02
C ILE A 541 -48.92 -5.40 7.93
N GLU A 542 -49.49 -4.59 7.03
CA GLU A 542 -50.41 -5.04 5.99
C GLU A 542 -49.67 -5.70 4.82
N ALA A 543 -48.49 -5.17 4.47
CA ALA A 543 -47.59 -5.78 3.48
C ALA A 543 -47.07 -7.16 3.95
N ARG A 544 -46.82 -7.31 5.26
CA ARG A 544 -46.35 -8.58 5.87
C ARG A 544 -47.41 -9.68 5.82
N GLN A 545 -48.69 -9.36 6.06
CA GLN A 545 -49.79 -10.32 5.92
C GLN A 545 -49.99 -10.77 4.46
N ASN A 546 -49.89 -9.84 3.51
CA ASN A 546 -49.97 -10.15 2.08
C ASN A 546 -48.80 -11.02 1.58
N HIS A 547 -47.60 -10.88 2.16
CA HIS A 547 -46.46 -11.74 1.83
C HIS A 547 -46.66 -13.17 2.34
N LEU A 548 -47.17 -13.35 3.57
CA LEU A 548 -47.52 -14.65 4.14
C LEU A 548 -48.63 -15.37 3.34
N GLN A 549 -49.59 -14.61 2.75
CA GLN A 549 -50.61 -15.19 1.88
C GLN A 549 -50.08 -15.57 0.49
N ARG A 550 -49.04 -14.91 -0.04
CA ARG A 550 -48.43 -15.27 -1.33
C ARG A 550 -47.68 -16.60 -1.30
N ASP A 551 -47.07 -16.97 -0.17
CA ASP A 551 -46.40 -18.26 0.02
C ASP A 551 -47.36 -19.47 0.12
N ILE A 552 -48.68 -19.22 0.10
CA ILE A 552 -49.72 -20.26 0.19
C ILE A 552 -50.30 -20.62 -1.20
N ASN A 553 -50.00 -19.86 -2.25
CA ASN A 553 -50.62 -20.06 -3.56
C ASN A 553 -49.81 -21.02 -4.47
N HIS A 554 -50.38 -22.20 -4.70
CA HIS A 554 -49.88 -23.23 -5.60
C HIS A 554 -49.73 -22.72 -7.04
N VAL A 555 -48.52 -22.80 -7.62
CA VAL A 555 -48.31 -22.65 -9.06
C VAL A 555 -48.43 -24.02 -9.73
N ARG A 556 -49.60 -24.34 -10.30
CA ARG A 556 -49.75 -25.51 -11.19
C ARG A 556 -49.01 -25.24 -12.50
N ARG A 557 -47.81 -25.80 -12.66
CA ARG A 557 -47.18 -26.00 -13.98
C ARG A 557 -47.34 -27.47 -14.33
N GLY A 558 -47.83 -27.74 -15.55
CA GLY A 558 -48.27 -29.05 -16.04
C GLY A 558 -47.30 -30.22 -15.85
N SER A 559 -47.81 -31.41 -16.18
CA SER A 559 -47.49 -32.77 -15.69
C SER A 559 -46.06 -33.32 -15.81
N TYR A 560 -45.03 -32.54 -16.16
CA TYR A 560 -43.66 -33.06 -16.35
C TYR A 560 -42.57 -32.31 -15.57
N SER A 561 -42.86 -31.85 -14.34
CA SER A 561 -41.81 -31.36 -13.43
C SER A 561 -41.34 -32.47 -12.47
N PRO A 562 -40.03 -32.70 -12.28
CA PRO A 562 -39.51 -33.61 -11.25
C PRO A 562 -39.59 -33.03 -9.82
N CYS A 563 -39.98 -31.75 -9.67
CA CYS A 563 -40.12 -31.09 -8.37
C CYS A 563 -41.38 -31.55 -7.61
N LEU A 564 -41.20 -31.99 -6.36
CA LEU A 564 -42.28 -32.49 -5.50
C LEU A 564 -43.30 -31.40 -5.10
N ALA A 565 -42.86 -30.15 -4.92
CA ALA A 565 -43.75 -29.02 -4.61
C ALA A 565 -44.66 -28.65 -5.80
N CYS A 566 -44.14 -28.76 -7.03
CA CYS A 566 -44.93 -28.57 -8.26
C CYS A 566 -45.97 -29.67 -8.49
N LYS A 567 -45.79 -30.84 -7.86
CA LYS A 567 -46.78 -31.94 -7.80
C LYS A 567 -47.75 -31.82 -6.62
N GLY A 568 -47.69 -30.74 -5.84
CA GLY A 568 -48.60 -30.46 -4.74
C GLY A 568 -48.22 -31.04 -3.38
N TYR A 569 -47.01 -31.60 -3.21
CA TYR A 569 -46.58 -32.16 -1.92
C TYR A 569 -45.88 -31.11 -1.05
N ARG A 570 -46.27 -30.99 0.24
CA ARG A 570 -45.58 -30.17 1.25
C ARG A 570 -44.50 -30.99 1.97
N GLN A 571 -43.37 -30.36 2.34
CA GLN A 571 -42.40 -30.98 3.25
C GLN A 571 -43.06 -31.22 4.61
N GLY A 572 -42.88 -32.43 5.17
CA GLY A 572 -43.35 -32.80 6.51
C GLY A 572 -44.69 -33.55 6.58
N GLN A 573 -45.40 -33.80 5.47
CA GLN A 573 -46.59 -34.66 5.50
C GLN A 573 -46.24 -36.15 5.43
N PRO A 574 -46.75 -37.00 6.36
CA PRO A 574 -46.67 -38.45 6.24
C PRO A 574 -47.46 -38.94 5.02
N ARG A 575 -46.91 -39.89 4.25
CA ARG A 575 -47.63 -40.49 3.11
C ARG A 575 -48.84 -41.29 3.61
N PRO A 576 -50.01 -41.23 2.96
CA PRO A 576 -51.12 -42.11 3.31
C PRO A 576 -50.76 -43.57 2.97
N PHE A 577 -51.02 -44.46 3.93
CA PHE A 577 -50.83 -45.91 3.81
C PHE A 577 -51.59 -46.46 2.60
N LYS A 578 -50.89 -47.03 1.62
CA LYS A 578 -51.53 -47.89 0.61
C LYS A 578 -51.91 -49.21 1.28
N LYS A 579 -53.20 -49.52 1.34
CA LYS A 579 -53.72 -50.86 1.65
C LYS A 579 -53.04 -51.89 0.73
N ARG A 580 -52.30 -52.81 1.33
CA ARG A 580 -51.66 -53.95 0.67
C ARG A 580 -52.77 -54.93 0.27
N LYS A 581 -52.94 -55.20 -1.03
CA LYS A 581 -53.66 -56.40 -1.46
C LYS A 581 -52.78 -57.60 -1.13
N GLU A 582 -53.32 -58.55 -0.38
CA GLU A 582 -52.74 -59.88 -0.16
C GLU A 582 -52.42 -60.56 -1.49
N LYS A 583 -51.21 -61.13 -1.57
CA LYS A 583 -50.95 -62.39 -2.26
C LYS A 583 -49.88 -63.13 -1.47
N GLU A 584 -50.29 -64.28 -0.98
CA GLU A 584 -49.49 -65.31 -0.34
C GLU A 584 -48.48 -65.95 -1.33
N ALA A 585 -47.61 -66.79 -0.75
CA ALA A 585 -46.68 -67.75 -1.34
C ALA A 585 -45.22 -67.29 -1.56
N ILE A 586 -44.46 -67.37 -0.46
CA ILE A 586 -43.32 -68.30 -0.24
C ILE A 586 -42.09 -68.08 -1.15
N SER A 587 -40.97 -67.56 -0.63
CA SER A 587 -40.07 -68.19 0.36
C SER A 587 -39.40 -69.47 -0.16
N SER A 588 -38.50 -69.34 -1.14
CA SER A 588 -37.51 -70.37 -1.48
C SER A 588 -36.43 -69.76 -2.37
N ARG A 589 -35.42 -69.07 -1.78
CA ARG A 589 -34.07 -68.93 -2.38
C ARG A 589 -33.02 -68.11 -1.60
N TYR A 590 -33.33 -67.54 -0.44
CA TYR A 590 -32.38 -66.70 0.29
C TYR A 590 -31.90 -67.26 1.64
N GLN A 591 -32.09 -68.57 1.87
CA GLN A 591 -31.64 -69.26 3.09
C GLN A 591 -30.50 -70.27 2.86
N GLU A 592 -29.83 -70.28 1.69
CA GLU A 592 -28.80 -71.28 1.36
C GLU A 592 -27.38 -70.75 1.12
N ILE A 593 -27.10 -69.45 1.29
CA ILE A 593 -25.72 -68.92 1.09
C ILE A 593 -25.16 -68.22 2.34
N ARG A 594 -25.91 -68.16 3.45
CA ARG A 594 -25.45 -67.48 4.67
C ARG A 594 -24.77 -68.37 5.71
N ASP A 595 -24.76 -69.69 5.51
CA ASP A 595 -24.19 -70.66 6.47
C ASP A 595 -22.95 -71.44 5.96
N ALA A 596 -22.33 -71.03 4.84
CA ALA A 596 -21.17 -71.73 4.25
C ALA A 596 -19.88 -70.88 4.21
N GLY A 597 -19.55 -70.14 5.27
CA GLY A 597 -18.37 -69.27 5.23
C GLY A 597 -17.81 -68.75 6.55
N ARG A 598 -17.97 -69.48 7.67
CA ARG A 598 -17.21 -69.26 8.90
C ARG A 598 -17.05 -70.57 9.66
N LEU A 599 -15.92 -71.25 9.46
CA LEU A 599 -15.17 -72.04 10.46
C LEU A 599 -13.97 -72.70 9.78
N GLY A 600 -12.75 -72.33 10.20
CA GLY A 600 -11.49 -72.87 9.67
C GLY A 600 -10.23 -72.06 10.02
N THR A 601 -10.01 -71.78 11.31
CA THR A 601 -8.68 -71.47 11.89
C THR A 601 -7.85 -72.77 11.93
N VAL A 602 -6.54 -72.86 11.69
CA VAL A 602 -5.37 -72.44 12.49
C VAL A 602 -4.08 -72.81 11.71
N ALA A 603 -3.02 -71.98 11.77
CA ALA A 603 -1.60 -72.36 12.05
C ALA A 603 -0.49 -71.68 11.20
N LYS A 604 0.26 -70.81 11.90
CA LYS A 604 1.74 -70.70 12.01
C LYS A 604 2.63 -70.03 10.92
N ARG A 605 3.56 -69.23 11.51
CA ARG A 605 4.89 -68.70 11.09
C ARG A 605 4.88 -67.43 10.24
N ARG A 606 5.28 -66.24 10.72
CA ARG A 606 6.56 -65.69 11.27
C ARG A 606 7.73 -65.69 10.29
N GLU A 607 8.40 -64.52 10.27
CA GLU A 607 9.67 -64.13 9.62
C GLU A 607 9.49 -63.69 8.15
N GLY A 608 9.81 -62.47 7.72
CA GLY A 608 10.81 -61.49 8.17
C GLY A 608 11.82 -61.34 7.04
N TYR A 609 12.06 -60.13 6.52
CA TYR A 609 13.36 -59.63 6.05
C TYR A 609 13.24 -58.13 5.73
N CYS A 610 14.32 -57.44 6.12
CA CYS A 610 14.54 -56.01 6.37
C CYS A 610 14.17 -55.00 5.30
#